data_AF-A0AAW9BX59-F1
#
_entry.id   AF-A0AAW9BX59-F1
#
_cell.length_a   1.000
_cell.length_b   1.000
_cell.length_c   1.000
_cell.angle_alpha   90.00
_cell.angle_beta   90.00
_cell.angle_gamma   90.00
#
_symmetry.space_group_name_H-M   'P 1'
#
loop_
_entity.id
_entity.type
_entity.pdbx_description
1 polymer ?
#
loop_
_entity_poly.entity_id
_entity_poly.type
_entity_poly.pdbx_seq_one_letter_code
_entity_poly.pdbx_strand_id
1 'polypeptide(L)'
;MSSSASIKQNSPKKPLFTRFLDTVEYLGNLLPHPITLFAIFCLAILVMSGIAGYFEVSVVDPRPEGAKGRAADGMIQVVSLLNADGLELIVTNLVKNFVGFAPLGTVLVAMLGVAIAEYSGLLSAAMRGLVMGASQRMVTVTVVFAGIISNTASELG
;
A
#
# COMPACT_ATOMS: atom_id res chain seq x y z
N MET A 1 -4.13 -43.06 48.57
CA MET A 1 -3.01 -42.19 48.14
C MET A 1 -2.50 -42.72 46.81
N SER A 2 -3.08 -42.28 45.69
CA SER A 2 -2.55 -42.57 44.36
C SER A 2 -2.05 -41.26 43.77
N SER A 3 -0.73 -41.15 43.71
CA SER A 3 0.00 -39.99 43.24
C SER A 3 -0.13 -39.89 41.71
N SER A 4 -0.87 -38.92 41.21
CA SER A 4 -0.90 -38.58 39.79
C SER A 4 0.41 -37.89 39.41
N ALA A 5 1.38 -38.67 38.95
CA ALA A 5 2.62 -38.17 38.39
C ALA A 5 2.30 -37.32 37.14
N SER A 6 2.49 -36.00 37.26
CA SER A 6 2.44 -35.07 36.14
C SER A 6 3.54 -35.43 35.14
N ILE A 7 3.16 -36.03 34.02
CA ILE A 7 4.06 -36.27 32.88
C ILE A 7 4.37 -34.90 32.28
N LYS A 8 5.54 -34.34 32.61
CA LYS A 8 6.13 -33.19 31.92
C LYS A 8 6.45 -33.63 30.48
N GLN A 9 5.52 -33.40 29.55
CA GLN A 9 5.80 -33.54 28.13
C GLN A 9 6.86 -32.50 27.74
N ASN A 10 8.07 -33.00 27.45
CA ASN A 10 9.16 -32.20 26.93
C ASN A 10 8.83 -31.89 25.45
N SER A 11 8.28 -30.71 25.17
CA SER A 11 7.96 -30.32 23.79
C SER A 11 9.24 -30.31 22.96
N PRO A 12 9.27 -30.98 21.79
CA PRO A 12 10.47 -31.04 20.96
C PRO A 12 10.89 -29.63 20.55
N LYS A 13 12.20 -29.34 20.59
CA LYS A 13 12.75 -28.04 20.16
C LYS A 13 12.30 -27.78 18.72
N LYS A 14 11.46 -26.76 18.51
CA LYS A 14 10.95 -26.39 17.17
C LYS A 14 12.12 -26.25 16.16
N PRO A 15 11.99 -26.83 14.94
CA PRO A 15 12.98 -26.68 13.88
C PRO A 15 13.28 -25.21 13.58
N LEU A 16 14.50 -24.91 13.15
CA LEU A 16 14.93 -23.54 12.81
C LEU A 16 14.03 -22.90 11.74
N PHE A 17 13.59 -23.71 10.76
CA PHE A 17 12.66 -23.31 9.71
C PHE A 17 11.26 -22.94 10.25
N THR A 18 10.74 -23.70 11.21
CA THR A 18 9.45 -23.39 11.85
C THR A 18 9.53 -22.08 12.62
N ARG A 19 10.66 -21.79 13.29
CA ARG A 19 10.85 -20.51 13.98
C ARG A 19 10.93 -19.32 13.01
N PHE A 20 11.52 -19.53 11.83
CA PHE A 20 11.52 -18.53 10.77
C PHE A 20 10.10 -18.25 10.27
N LEU A 21 9.32 -19.29 9.97
CA LEU A 21 7.91 -19.14 9.57
C LEU A 21 7.07 -18.47 10.67
N ASP A 22 7.24 -18.88 11.93
CA ASP A 22 6.58 -18.25 13.09
C ASP A 22 6.88 -16.74 13.15
N THR A 23 8.10 -16.33 12.76
CA THR A 23 8.51 -14.92 12.73
C THR A 23 7.87 -14.19 11.55
N VAL A 24 7.84 -14.78 10.36
CA VAL A 24 7.19 -14.19 9.17
C VAL A 24 5.69 -14.02 9.39
N GLU A 25 5.03 -15.02 9.97
CA GLU A 25 3.62 -14.97 10.34
C GLU A 25 3.36 -13.84 11.34
N TYR A 26 4.20 -13.73 12.38
CA TYR A 26 4.09 -12.66 13.36
C TYR A 26 4.26 -11.27 12.73
N LEU A 27 5.25 -11.08 11.86
CA LEU A 27 5.44 -9.80 11.15
C LEU A 27 4.26 -9.48 10.21
N GLY A 28 3.74 -10.49 9.51
CA GLY A 28 2.59 -10.33 8.62
C GLY A 28 1.31 -9.90 9.35
N ASN A 29 1.09 -10.45 10.55
CA ASN A 29 -0.07 -10.14 11.38
C ASN A 29 0.07 -8.83 12.18
N LEU A 30 1.28 -8.25 12.25
CA LEU A 30 1.53 -7.03 13.01
C LEU A 30 0.98 -5.79 12.30
N LEU A 31 0.93 -5.79 10.97
CA LEU A 31 0.51 -4.63 10.20
C LEU A 31 -1.02 -4.52 10.18
N PRO A 32 -1.59 -3.40 10.65
CA PRO A 32 -3.02 -3.18 10.56
C PRO A 32 -3.42 -2.98 9.09
N HIS A 33 -4.71 -3.16 8.79
CA HIS A 33 -5.25 -2.97 7.45
C HIS A 33 -4.75 -1.65 6.82
N PRO A 34 -4.36 -1.60 5.53
CA PRO A 34 -3.73 -0.41 4.95
C PRO A 34 -4.49 0.91 5.20
N ILE A 35 -5.83 0.88 5.12
CA ILE A 35 -6.67 2.05 5.40
C ILE A 35 -6.50 2.55 6.84
N THR A 36 -6.46 1.65 7.83
CA THR A 36 -6.30 2.06 9.24
C THR A 36 -4.89 2.56 9.50
N LEU A 37 -3.88 1.98 8.83
CA LEU A 37 -2.50 2.46 8.87
C LEU A 37 -2.41 3.91 8.37
N PHE A 38 -3.00 4.23 7.22
CA PHE A 38 -3.04 5.61 6.72
C PHE A 38 -3.84 6.55 7.64
N ALA A 39 -4.95 6.10 8.22
CA ALA A 39 -5.72 6.90 9.16
C ALA A 39 -4.89 7.25 10.42
N ILE A 40 -4.13 6.28 10.94
CA ILE A 40 -3.19 6.51 12.06
C ILE A 40 -2.12 7.51 11.67
N PHE A 41 -1.53 7.40 10.47
CA PHE A 41 -0.54 8.38 9.99
C PHE A 41 -1.11 9.78 9.83
N CYS A 42 -2.31 9.93 9.27
CA CYS A 42 -2.98 11.23 9.17
C CYS A 42 -3.20 11.85 10.56
N LEU A 43 -3.67 11.06 11.53
CA LEU A 43 -3.86 11.52 12.91
C LEU A 43 -2.54 11.90 13.56
N ALA A 44 -1.50 11.09 13.36
CA ALA A 44 -0.16 11.36 13.87
C ALA A 44 0.41 12.65 13.30
N ILE A 45 0.30 12.89 11.98
CA ILE A 45 0.76 14.14 11.34
C ILE A 45 -0.02 15.33 11.89
N LEU A 46 -1.34 15.20 12.08
CA LEU A 46 -2.17 16.26 12.64
C LEU A 46 -1.71 16.66 14.06
N VAL A 47 -1.45 15.68 14.93
CA VAL A 47 -0.96 15.95 16.29
C VAL A 47 0.48 16.47 16.29
N MET A 48 1.38 15.83 15.54
CA MET A 48 2.80 16.21 15.48
C MET A 48 2.99 17.60 14.89
N SER A 49 2.24 17.97 13.84
CA SER A 49 2.28 19.31 13.25
C SER A 49 1.81 20.38 14.24
N GLY A 50 0.81 20.08 15.07
CA GLY A 50 0.36 20.98 16.14
C GLY A 50 1.44 21.21 17.19
N ILE A 51 2.07 20.13 17.69
CA ILE A 51 3.13 20.22 18.70
C ILE A 51 4.36 20.96 18.13
N ALA A 52 4.84 20.56 16.96
CA ALA A 52 6.01 21.17 16.35
C ALA A 52 5.76 22.62 15.90
N GLY A 53 4.54 22.94 15.46
CA GLY A 53 4.13 24.32 15.18
C GLY A 53 4.05 25.18 16.44
N TYR A 54 3.64 24.62 17.58
CA TYR A 54 3.64 25.33 18.87
C TYR A 54 5.07 25.72 19.33
N PHE A 55 6.06 24.89 19.02
CA PHE A 55 7.48 25.19 19.30
C PHE A 55 8.18 25.97 18.18
N GLU A 56 7.45 26.44 17.15
CA GLU A 56 7.99 27.20 16.01
C GLU A 56 9.20 26.52 15.35
N VAL A 57 9.17 25.19 15.26
CA VAL A 57 10.28 24.40 14.72
C VAL A 57 10.54 24.81 13.27
N SER A 58 11.80 25.13 12.97
CA SER A 58 12.25 25.48 11.63
C SER A 58 13.63 24.89 11.32
N VAL A 59 13.89 24.69 10.03
CA VAL A 59 15.15 24.12 9.53
C VAL A 59 15.61 24.94 8.32
N VAL A 60 16.93 25.13 8.21
CA VAL A 60 17.53 25.80 7.04
C VAL A 60 17.20 25.02 5.79
N ASP A 61 16.66 25.71 4.79
CA ASP A 61 16.33 25.12 3.50
C ASP A 61 17.62 24.80 2.72
N PRO A 62 17.88 23.54 2.33
CA PRO A 62 19.10 23.15 1.62
C PRO A 62 19.09 23.52 0.12
N ARG A 63 17.98 24.00 -0.43
CA ARG A 63 17.87 24.38 -1.85
C ARG A 63 18.74 25.62 -2.16
N PRO A 64 19.18 25.85 -3.41
CA PRO A 64 19.90 27.08 -3.75
C PRO A 64 19.01 28.33 -3.63
N GLU A 65 19.63 29.49 -3.39
CA GLU A 65 18.94 30.79 -3.42
C GLU A 65 18.31 31.01 -4.81
N GLY A 66 17.05 31.48 -4.83
CA GLY A 66 16.27 31.63 -6.06
C GLY A 66 15.57 30.37 -6.57
N ALA A 67 15.68 29.22 -5.88
CA ALA A 67 14.89 28.04 -6.19
C ALA A 67 13.38 28.31 -6.07
N LYS A 68 12.58 27.78 -7.01
CA LYS A 68 11.11 27.93 -6.98
C LYS A 68 10.54 27.37 -5.66
N GLY A 69 9.77 28.20 -4.96
CA GLY A 69 9.15 27.83 -3.69
C GLY A 69 10.09 27.79 -2.48
N ARG A 70 11.27 28.42 -2.58
CA ARG A 70 12.13 28.73 -1.41
C ARG A 70 11.64 30.03 -0.76
N ALA A 71 11.49 30.02 0.56
CA ALA A 71 11.15 31.21 1.32
C ALA A 71 12.33 32.22 1.28
N ALA A 72 12.02 33.52 1.29
CA ALA A 72 13.02 34.58 1.14
C ALA A 72 14.03 34.63 2.30
N ASP A 73 13.61 34.16 3.47
CA ASP A 73 14.42 34.00 4.68
C ASP A 73 15.28 32.71 4.68
N GLY A 74 15.10 31.84 3.67
CA GLY A 74 15.86 30.60 3.53
C GLY A 74 15.50 29.51 4.56
N MET A 75 14.36 29.63 5.24
CA MET A 75 13.93 28.71 6.29
C MET A 75 12.68 27.93 5.88
N ILE A 76 12.63 26.64 6.25
CA ILE A 76 11.43 25.80 6.19
C ILE A 76 10.82 25.76 7.58
N GLN A 77 9.60 26.24 7.71
CA GLN A 77 8.86 26.28 8.98
C GLN A 77 7.78 25.21 8.99
N VAL A 78 7.49 24.66 10.18
CA VAL A 78 6.39 23.72 10.34
C VAL A 78 5.05 24.45 10.25
N VAL A 79 4.13 23.92 9.44
CA VAL A 79 2.74 24.39 9.37
C VAL A 79 1.88 23.55 10.30
N SER A 80 1.32 24.17 11.33
CA SER A 80 0.37 23.51 12.23
C SER A 80 -0.96 23.26 11.53
N LEU A 81 -1.46 22.03 11.61
CA LEU A 81 -2.79 21.66 11.09
C LEU A 81 -3.90 21.78 12.16
N LEU A 82 -3.53 22.09 13.40
CA LEU A 82 -4.41 22.15 14.57
C LEU A 82 -4.85 23.59 14.93
N ASN A 83 -4.72 24.54 14.01
CA ASN A 83 -5.19 25.92 14.15
C ASN A 83 -6.26 26.22 13.08
N ALA A 84 -6.81 27.44 13.09
CA ALA A 84 -7.87 27.85 12.16
C ALA A 84 -7.45 27.71 10.68
N ASP A 85 -6.27 28.23 10.33
CA ASP A 85 -5.73 28.19 8.97
C ASP A 85 -5.45 26.75 8.50
N GLY A 86 -4.95 25.90 9.39
CA GLY A 86 -4.68 24.49 9.14
C GLY A 86 -5.95 23.68 8.90
N LEU A 87 -7.00 23.94 9.67
CA LEU A 87 -8.31 23.32 9.44
C LEU A 87 -8.93 23.79 8.13
N GLU A 88 -8.83 25.08 7.81
CA GLU A 88 -9.23 25.61 6.51
C GLU A 88 -8.48 24.91 5.37
N LEU A 89 -7.16 24.75 5.52
CA LEU A 89 -6.32 24.07 4.53
C LEU A 89 -6.77 22.63 4.31
N ILE A 90 -7.09 21.89 5.39
CA ILE A 90 -7.61 20.52 5.28
C ILE A 90 -8.95 20.52 4.52
N VAL A 91 -9.93 21.30 4.96
CA VAL A 91 -11.29 21.25 4.41
C VAL A 91 -11.34 21.72 2.96
N THR A 92 -10.62 22.80 2.63
CA THR A 92 -10.61 23.38 1.27
C THR A 92 -9.86 22.52 0.25
N ASN A 93 -8.88 21.72 0.69
CA ASN A 93 -8.07 20.89 -0.21
C ASN A 93 -8.42 19.39 -0.16
N LEU A 94 -9.26 18.92 0.77
CA LEU A 94 -9.59 17.50 0.93
C LEU A 94 -9.99 16.82 -0.39
N VAL A 95 -10.96 17.40 -1.12
CA VAL A 95 -11.44 16.85 -2.40
C VAL A 95 -10.38 16.99 -3.50
N LYS A 96 -9.69 18.14 -3.55
CA LYS A 96 -8.64 18.40 -4.55
C LYS A 96 -7.48 17.41 -4.42
N ASN A 97 -7.08 17.10 -3.19
CA ASN A 97 -6.03 16.13 -2.91
C ASN A 97 -6.48 14.70 -3.26
N PHE A 98 -7.74 14.35 -2.97
CA PHE A 98 -8.27 13.04 -3.30
C PHE A 98 -8.36 12.81 -4.82
N VAL A 99 -8.98 13.75 -5.55
CA VAL A 99 -9.15 13.63 -7.02
C VAL A 99 -7.85 13.88 -7.77
N GLY A 100 -6.99 14.77 -7.26
CA GLY A 100 -5.68 15.09 -7.84
C GLY A 100 -4.61 14.03 -7.57
N PHE A 101 -4.91 12.98 -6.81
CA PHE A 101 -4.00 11.87 -6.60
C PHE A 101 -3.82 11.12 -7.93
N ALA A 102 -2.66 11.32 -8.57
CA ALA A 102 -2.40 10.84 -9.93
C ALA A 102 -2.77 9.37 -10.18
N PRO A 103 -2.49 8.43 -9.25
CA PRO A 103 -2.89 7.03 -9.44
C PRO A 103 -4.40 6.82 -9.54
N LEU A 104 -5.21 7.58 -8.78
CA LEU A 104 -6.67 7.35 -8.68
C LEU A 104 -7.36 7.51 -10.03
N GLY A 105 -7.11 8.61 -10.73
CA GLY A 105 -7.72 8.85 -12.05
C GLY A 105 -7.29 7.83 -13.10
N THR A 106 -6.00 7.51 -13.14
CA THR A 106 -5.45 6.57 -14.13
C THR A 106 -5.99 5.15 -13.95
N VAL A 107 -6.11 4.69 -12.70
CA VAL A 107 -6.62 3.36 -12.37
C VAL A 107 -8.10 3.25 -12.72
N LEU A 108 -8.94 4.22 -12.32
CA LEU A 108 -10.38 4.18 -12.64
C LEU A 108 -10.67 4.13 -14.14
N VAL A 109 -9.94 4.92 -14.95
CA VAL A 109 -10.09 4.91 -16.41
C VAL A 109 -9.61 3.59 -17.00
N ALA A 110 -8.52 3.02 -16.50
CA ALA A 110 -8.04 1.71 -16.92
C ALA A 110 -9.02 0.58 -16.59
N MET A 111 -9.56 0.54 -15.35
CA MET A 111 -10.58 -0.43 -14.91
C MET A 111 -11.82 -0.40 -15.79
N LEU A 112 -12.25 0.78 -16.25
CA LEU A 112 -13.41 0.87 -17.13
C LEU A 112 -13.18 0.10 -18.45
N GLY A 113 -12.00 0.26 -19.06
CA GLY A 113 -11.63 -0.47 -20.28
C GLY A 113 -11.52 -1.98 -20.04
N VAL A 114 -10.89 -2.37 -18.93
CA VAL A 114 -10.74 -3.79 -18.55
C VAL A 114 -12.09 -4.42 -18.26
N ALA A 115 -12.98 -3.73 -17.53
CA ALA A 115 -14.33 -4.20 -17.24
C ALA A 115 -15.11 -4.48 -18.53
N ILE A 116 -15.07 -3.58 -19.52
CA ILE A 116 -15.73 -3.81 -20.82
C ILE A 116 -15.14 -5.04 -21.54
N ALA A 117 -13.81 -5.18 -21.54
CA ALA A 117 -13.13 -6.31 -22.16
C ALA A 117 -13.45 -7.65 -21.45
N GLU A 118 -13.63 -7.64 -20.14
CA GLU A 118 -14.00 -8.82 -19.35
C GLU A 118 -15.48 -9.17 -19.53
N TYR A 119 -16.40 -8.21 -19.38
CA TYR A 119 -17.84 -8.44 -19.49
C TYR A 119 -18.29 -8.85 -20.90
N SER A 120 -17.57 -8.41 -21.94
CA SER A 120 -17.80 -8.86 -23.32
C SER A 120 -17.26 -10.28 -23.59
N GLY A 121 -16.50 -10.85 -22.65
CA GLY A 121 -15.84 -12.15 -22.80
C GLY A 121 -14.60 -12.12 -23.69
N LEU A 122 -14.14 -10.94 -24.11
CA LEU A 122 -12.98 -10.80 -25.01
C LEU A 122 -11.71 -11.38 -24.37
N LEU A 123 -11.44 -11.05 -23.11
CA LEU A 123 -10.27 -11.56 -22.38
C LEU A 123 -10.34 -13.07 -22.21
N SER A 124 -11.49 -13.58 -21.75
CA SER A 124 -11.75 -15.03 -21.63
C SER A 124 -11.57 -15.79 -22.96
N ALA A 125 -12.08 -15.25 -24.07
CA ALA A 125 -11.93 -15.85 -25.40
C ALA A 125 -10.48 -15.83 -25.89
N ALA A 126 -9.76 -14.72 -25.67
CA ALA A 126 -8.35 -14.58 -26.03
C ALA A 126 -7.47 -15.58 -25.26
N MET A 127 -7.68 -15.71 -23.95
CA MET A 127 -6.97 -16.67 -23.10
C MET A 127 -7.23 -18.11 -23.53
N ARG A 128 -8.50 -18.45 -23.80
CA ARG A 128 -8.88 -19.78 -24.29
C ARG A 128 -8.26 -20.07 -25.65
N GLY A 129 -8.28 -19.12 -26.58
CA GLY A 129 -7.67 -19.26 -27.91
C GLY A 129 -6.17 -19.50 -27.83
N LEU A 130 -5.48 -18.76 -26.96
CA LEU A 130 -4.03 -18.89 -26.74
C LEU A 130 -3.65 -20.28 -26.22
N VAL A 131 -4.42 -20.86 -25.30
CA VAL A 131 -4.13 -22.19 -24.74
C VAL A 131 -4.55 -23.31 -25.70
N MET A 132 -5.71 -23.20 -26.35
CA MET A 132 -6.21 -24.23 -27.28
C MET A 132 -5.38 -24.34 -28.56
N GLY A 133 -4.71 -23.26 -28.98
CA GLY A 133 -3.81 -23.26 -30.13
C GLY A 133 -2.39 -23.77 -29.85
N ALA A 134 -2.07 -24.15 -28.61
CA ALA A 134 -0.73 -24.55 -28.21
C ALA A 134 -0.38 -25.95 -28.74
N SER A 135 0.79 -26.10 -29.39
CA SER A 135 1.30 -27.42 -29.77
C SER A 135 1.75 -28.21 -28.54
N GLN A 136 1.72 -29.55 -28.61
CA GLN A 136 2.00 -30.45 -27.48
C GLN A 136 3.36 -30.19 -26.80
N ARG A 137 4.37 -29.69 -27.52
CA ARG A 137 5.70 -29.34 -26.97
C ARG A 137 5.73 -27.98 -26.26
N MET A 138 4.81 -27.08 -26.60
CA MET A 138 4.78 -25.70 -26.10
C MET A 138 3.75 -25.49 -24.99
N VAL A 139 2.86 -26.45 -24.71
CA VAL A 139 1.75 -26.30 -23.74
C VAL A 139 2.23 -25.75 -22.39
N THR A 140 3.32 -26.27 -21.82
CA THR A 140 3.84 -25.79 -20.53
C THR A 140 4.24 -24.32 -20.58
N VAL A 141 4.95 -23.90 -21.63
CA VAL A 141 5.37 -22.51 -21.82
C VAL A 141 4.15 -21.61 -22.03
N THR A 142 3.23 -22.05 -22.90
CA THR A 142 2.01 -21.31 -23.21
C THR A 142 1.11 -21.12 -22.00
N VAL A 143 0.97 -22.13 -21.13
CA VAL A 143 0.15 -22.03 -19.91
C VAL A 143 0.79 -21.09 -18.88
N VAL A 144 2.10 -21.15 -18.66
CA VAL A 144 2.79 -20.21 -17.76
C VAL A 144 2.68 -18.78 -18.31
N PHE A 145 2.90 -18.60 -19.61
CA PHE A 145 2.76 -17.29 -20.26
C PHE A 145 1.33 -16.75 -20.17
N ALA A 146 0.34 -17.62 -20.39
CA ALA A 146 -1.07 -17.30 -20.20
C ALA A 146 -1.34 -16.84 -18.76
N GLY A 147 -0.80 -17.53 -17.76
CA GLY A 147 -0.94 -17.14 -16.35
C GLY A 147 -0.36 -15.74 -16.07
N ILE A 148 0.81 -15.41 -16.63
CA ILE A 148 1.43 -14.08 -16.47
C ILE A 148 0.58 -12.98 -17.10
N ILE A 149 0.07 -13.19 -18.32
CA ILE A 149 -0.82 -12.21 -18.98
C ILE A 149 -2.17 -12.09 -18.25
N SER A 150 -2.69 -13.19 -17.72
CA SER A 150 -3.94 -13.20 -16.97
C SER A 150 -3.88 -12.33 -15.72
N ASN A 151 -2.68 -12.08 -15.17
CA ASN A 151 -2.53 -11.15 -14.07
C ASN A 151 -2.97 -9.73 -14.45
N THR A 152 -2.63 -9.28 -15.67
CA THR A 152 -3.08 -7.98 -16.21
C THR A 152 -4.60 -7.92 -16.36
N ALA A 153 -5.26 -9.05 -16.65
CA ALA A 153 -6.71 -9.13 -16.73
C ALA A 153 -7.38 -9.19 -15.35
N SER A 154 -6.75 -9.86 -14.37
CA SER A 154 -7.35 -10.21 -13.08
C SER A 154 -7.03 -9.25 -11.94
N GLU A 155 -5.86 -8.60 -11.91
CA GLU A 155 -5.51 -7.58 -10.90
C GLU A 155 -6.04 -6.19 -11.28
N LEU A 156 -6.48 -6.03 -12.54
CA LEU A 156 -7.10 -4.81 -13.00
C LEU A 156 -8.64 -4.80 -12.90
N GLY A 157 -9.23 -5.77 -12.19
CA GLY A 157 -10.66 -5.88 -11.89
C GLY A 157 -10.93 -5.80 -10.40
#